data_AF-A0A9X7RDF1-F1
#
_entry.id   AF-A0A9X7RDF1-F1
#
_cell.length_a   1.000
_cell.length_b   1.000
_cell.length_c   1.000
_cell.angle_alpha   90.00
_cell.angle_beta   90.00
_cell.angle_gamma   90.00
#
_symmetry.space_group_name_H-M   'P 1'
#
loop_
_entity.id
_entity.type
_entity.pdbx_description
1 polymer ?
#
loop_
_entity_poly.entity_id
_entity_poly.type
_entity_poly.pdbx_seq_one_letter_code
_entity_poly.pdbx_strand_id
1 'polypeptide(L)'
;MFLADLLTTVFERRYLSKGADKADDRPLEALVADLIGATGEVSGQNLARQILSRYGALNDEEKRAFFRHLADGLAVSAPAVRSALEHYEKGQSKASYREFMEAVEPPRQELIRRLNQVPDATRLLVGMREDLLRLSKGDDALQALDLDFRHLFASWFNRGFLVLRPINWESPAQLLEKIIAYEAVHAIDSWSDLRRRLEPVDRRCFAFLHPAMPDEPLIFVEVALTKGIPGSIQGLLAENRTQIEADTADTAVFYSISNCQAGLAGISFGNSLIKQVAADLSLELPKLKTFVTLSPIPGLVRWLEGEGIDHGSADEDTLRKLAARYLMTAKRKDGLPLDPVARFHLGNGALVHQVHAGADLSDKGMKQSAGVMVNYLYDLEKVTQNHERFASTRTIAASSEIKSLSTAGENAFTLELSALN
;
A
#
# COMPACT_ATOMS: atom_id res chain seq x y z
N MET A 1 1.77 11.63 24.57
CA MET A 1 3.09 12.08 25.05
C MET A 1 3.97 10.89 25.43
N PHE A 2 3.60 10.04 26.40
CA PHE A 2 4.41 8.88 26.82
C PHE A 2 4.78 7.87 25.72
N LEU A 3 3.89 7.51 24.79
CA LEU A 3 4.24 6.56 23.72
C LEU A 3 5.20 7.19 22.69
N ALA A 4 5.01 8.46 22.35
CA ALA A 4 5.87 9.17 21.40
C ALA A 4 7.29 9.33 21.95
N ASP A 5 7.45 9.71 23.23
CA ASP A 5 8.77 9.85 23.87
C ASP A 5 9.49 8.49 24.06
N LEU A 6 8.74 7.42 24.29
CA LEU A 6 9.28 6.06 24.37
C LEU A 6 9.70 5.52 22.99
N LEU A 7 9.04 5.98 21.91
CA LEU A 7 9.45 5.71 20.54
C LEU A 7 10.71 6.52 20.16
N THR A 8 10.83 7.78 20.61
CA THR A 8 12.02 8.61 20.39
C THR A 8 13.28 7.97 21.01
N THR A 9 13.17 7.39 22.19
CA THR A 9 14.29 6.67 22.85
C THR A 9 14.65 5.34 22.18
N VAL A 10 13.71 4.70 21.47
CA VAL A 10 14.02 3.55 20.59
C VAL A 10 14.80 4.00 19.35
N PHE A 11 14.57 5.22 18.84
CA PHE A 11 15.30 5.75 17.68
C PHE A 11 16.76 6.12 17.97
N GLU A 12 17.11 6.44 19.21
CA GLU A 12 18.46 6.89 19.59
C GLU A 12 19.47 5.76 19.89
N ARG A 13 19.03 4.51 20.10
CA ARG A 13 19.93 3.37 20.43
C ARG A 13 20.77 2.84 19.26
N ARG A 14 21.08 3.68 18.26
CA ARG A 14 21.68 3.30 16.96
C ARG A 14 23.20 3.24 16.90
N TYR A 15 23.92 3.29 18.02
CA TYR A 15 25.35 3.02 18.01
C TYR A 15 25.61 1.51 18.15
N LEU A 16 25.54 0.78 17.02
CA LEU A 16 26.06 -0.59 16.95
C LEU A 16 27.54 -0.58 16.60
N SER A 17 28.32 -1.12 17.54
CA SER A 17 29.69 -1.59 17.33
C SER A 17 29.75 -2.56 16.14
N LYS A 18 30.51 -2.21 15.11
CA LYS A 18 31.00 -3.15 14.07
C LYS A 18 31.97 -4.13 14.74
N GLY A 19 31.44 -5.13 15.43
CA GLY A 19 32.20 -6.34 15.76
C GLY A 19 32.36 -7.15 14.48
N ALA A 20 33.59 -7.45 14.09
CA ALA A 20 33.86 -8.38 13.00
C ALA A 20 33.43 -9.79 13.45
N ASP A 21 32.19 -10.17 13.16
CA ASP A 21 31.75 -11.56 13.29
C ASP A 21 32.61 -12.41 12.35
N LYS A 22 33.13 -13.54 12.84
CA LYS A 22 33.87 -14.50 12.00
C LYS A 22 32.98 -14.93 10.84
N ALA A 23 33.51 -14.87 9.62
CA ALA A 23 32.83 -15.36 8.43
C ALA A 23 32.50 -16.86 8.59
N ASP A 24 31.24 -17.23 8.41
CA ASP A 24 30.78 -18.61 8.32
C ASP A 24 30.52 -18.94 6.84
N ASP A 25 31.42 -19.74 6.25
CA ASP A 25 31.41 -20.10 4.84
C ASP A 25 30.44 -21.25 4.51
N ARG A 26 29.69 -21.77 5.50
CA ARG A 26 28.71 -22.83 5.27
C ARG A 26 27.58 -22.36 4.32
N PRO A 27 26.88 -23.27 3.63
CA PRO A 27 25.72 -22.89 2.81
C PRO A 27 24.63 -22.17 3.64
N LEU A 28 23.87 -21.26 3.02
CA LEU A 28 22.82 -20.49 3.70
C LEU A 28 21.76 -21.40 4.33
N GLU A 29 21.50 -22.54 3.69
CA GLU A 29 20.58 -23.60 4.13
C GLU A 29 21.00 -24.17 5.50
N ALA A 30 22.30 -24.34 5.73
CA ALA A 30 22.82 -24.81 7.00
C ALA A 30 22.65 -23.75 8.11
N LEU A 31 22.88 -22.48 7.78
CA LEU A 31 22.67 -21.38 8.73
C LEU A 31 21.19 -21.22 9.09
N VAL A 32 20.29 -21.39 8.12
CA VAL A 32 18.84 -21.37 8.33
C VAL A 32 18.40 -22.49 9.26
N ALA A 33 18.88 -23.72 9.04
CA ALA A 33 18.58 -24.86 9.91
C ALA A 33 19.06 -24.62 11.35
N ASP A 34 20.29 -24.13 11.52
CA ASP A 34 20.85 -23.78 12.82
C ASP A 34 20.07 -22.66 13.51
N LEU A 35 19.65 -21.63 12.76
CA LEU A 35 18.89 -20.51 13.32
C LEU A 35 17.54 -20.98 13.85
N ILE A 36 16.83 -21.85 13.13
CA ILE A 36 15.54 -22.43 13.59
C ILE A 36 15.78 -23.28 14.85
N GLY A 37 16.86 -24.06 14.90
CA GLY A 37 17.21 -24.92 16.03
C GLY A 37 17.87 -24.20 17.22
N ALA A 38 18.25 -22.93 17.08
CA ALA A 38 19.02 -22.21 18.09
C ALA A 38 18.22 -22.03 19.40
N THR A 39 18.88 -22.29 20.54
CA THR A 39 18.31 -22.04 21.88
C THR A 39 18.93 -20.84 22.58
N GLY A 40 20.12 -20.40 22.14
CA GLY A 40 20.83 -19.24 22.67
C GLY A 40 20.49 -17.94 21.91
N GLU A 41 20.15 -16.89 22.65
CA GLU A 41 19.79 -15.57 22.09
C GLU A 41 20.95 -14.93 21.32
N VAL A 42 22.15 -14.93 21.88
CA VAL A 42 23.35 -14.31 21.26
C VAL A 42 23.76 -15.06 19.98
N SER A 43 23.77 -16.39 20.01
CA SER A 43 24.11 -17.19 18.83
C SER A 43 23.06 -17.07 17.73
N GLY A 44 21.77 -17.03 18.10
CA GLY A 44 20.68 -16.79 17.16
C GLY A 44 20.77 -15.42 16.47
N GLN A 45 21.05 -14.35 17.22
CA GLN A 45 21.23 -13.01 16.64
C GLN A 45 22.40 -12.95 15.66
N ASN A 46 23.51 -13.61 15.95
CA ASN A 46 24.66 -13.64 15.04
C ASN A 46 24.33 -14.40 13.75
N LEU A 47 23.67 -15.56 13.85
CA LEU A 47 23.20 -16.30 12.67
C LEU A 47 22.23 -15.47 11.82
N ALA A 48 21.27 -14.80 12.45
CA ALA A 48 20.31 -13.94 11.76
C ALA A 48 20.99 -12.79 11.00
N ARG A 49 21.97 -12.10 11.62
CA ARG A 49 22.75 -11.05 10.94
C ARG A 49 23.51 -11.60 9.72
N GLN A 50 24.14 -12.76 9.87
CA GLN A 50 24.90 -13.39 8.78
C GLN A 50 23.99 -13.81 7.63
N ILE A 51 22.84 -14.42 7.91
CA ILE A 51 21.85 -14.80 6.89
C ILE A 51 21.36 -13.57 6.13
N LEU A 52 20.94 -12.52 6.85
CA LEU A 52 20.44 -11.29 6.21
C LEU A 52 21.53 -10.58 5.39
N SER A 53 22.76 -10.51 5.91
CA SER A 53 23.89 -9.90 5.20
C SER A 53 24.24 -10.67 3.93
N ARG A 54 24.28 -12.01 3.99
CA ARG A 54 24.59 -12.84 2.83
C ARG A 54 23.47 -12.83 1.81
N TYR A 55 22.22 -12.90 2.26
CA TYR A 55 21.06 -12.74 1.40
C TYR A 55 21.11 -11.43 0.60
N GLY A 56 21.47 -10.32 1.26
CA GLY A 56 21.59 -9.02 0.61
C GLY A 56 22.66 -8.94 -0.49
N ALA A 57 23.63 -9.85 -0.50
CA ALA A 57 24.69 -9.93 -1.50
C ALA A 57 24.36 -10.88 -2.67
N LEU A 58 23.26 -11.64 -2.59
CA LEU A 58 22.88 -12.61 -3.62
C LEU A 58 22.37 -11.93 -4.89
N ASN A 59 22.64 -12.55 -6.04
CA ASN A 59 21.97 -12.22 -7.30
C ASN A 59 20.56 -12.85 -7.39
N ASP A 60 19.80 -12.55 -8.43
CA ASP A 60 18.41 -13.02 -8.57
C ASP A 60 18.27 -14.55 -8.67
N GLU A 61 19.22 -15.23 -9.31
CA GLU A 61 19.20 -16.69 -9.42
C GLU A 61 19.44 -17.34 -8.05
N GLU A 62 20.42 -16.82 -7.31
CA GLU A 62 20.73 -17.26 -5.95
C GLU A 62 19.60 -16.94 -4.97
N LYS A 63 19.00 -15.75 -5.05
CA LYS A 63 17.80 -15.39 -4.27
C LYS A 63 16.65 -16.34 -4.56
N ARG A 64 16.45 -16.71 -5.83
CA ARG A 64 15.41 -17.68 -6.21
C ARG A 64 15.70 -19.07 -5.65
N ALA A 65 16.95 -19.51 -5.66
CA ALA A 65 17.37 -20.76 -5.02
C ALA A 65 17.11 -20.75 -3.51
N PHE A 66 17.47 -19.65 -2.84
CA PHE A 66 17.18 -19.44 -1.43
C PHE A 66 15.67 -19.50 -1.13
N PHE A 67 14.84 -18.81 -1.91
CA PHE A 67 13.39 -18.86 -1.73
C PHE A 67 12.79 -20.25 -1.97
N ARG A 68 13.29 -21.00 -2.96
CA ARG A 68 12.87 -22.40 -3.17
C ARG A 68 13.23 -23.28 -1.98
N HIS A 69 14.43 -23.11 -1.42
CA HIS A 69 14.79 -23.82 -0.19
C HIS A 69 13.80 -23.54 0.95
N LEU A 70 13.38 -22.28 1.14
CA LEU A 70 12.36 -21.94 2.15
C LEU A 70 10.96 -22.48 1.82
N ALA A 71 10.56 -22.40 0.55
CA ALA A 71 9.23 -22.80 0.11
C ALA A 71 9.05 -24.33 0.22
N ASP A 72 10.03 -25.10 -0.24
CA ASP A 72 9.97 -26.55 -0.34
C ASP A 72 10.53 -27.24 0.91
N GLY A 73 11.68 -26.79 1.40
CA GLY A 73 12.41 -27.42 2.49
C GLY A 73 11.84 -27.11 3.88
N LEU A 74 11.09 -26.01 4.02
CA LEU A 74 10.49 -25.56 5.28
C LEU A 74 8.96 -25.46 5.19
N ALA A 75 8.34 -26.32 4.38
CA ALA A 75 6.89 -26.46 4.29
C ALA A 75 6.29 -27.21 5.48
N VAL A 76 4.97 -27.14 5.61
CA VAL A 76 4.19 -27.92 6.58
C VAL A 76 4.34 -29.42 6.28
N SER A 77 4.60 -30.22 7.31
CA SER A 77 4.66 -31.69 7.20
C SER A 77 3.26 -32.30 7.23
N ALA A 78 2.75 -32.73 6.07
CA ALA A 78 1.42 -33.35 5.98
C ALA A 78 1.26 -34.60 6.89
N PRO A 79 2.26 -35.49 7.03
CA PRO A 79 2.18 -36.58 8.01
C PRO A 79 2.07 -36.10 9.46
N ALA A 80 2.85 -35.08 9.86
CA ALA A 80 2.81 -34.53 11.21
C ALA A 80 1.45 -33.87 11.52
N VAL A 81 0.92 -33.09 10.57
CA VAL A 81 -0.41 -32.48 10.69
C VAL A 81 -1.50 -33.53 10.85
N ARG A 82 -1.45 -34.63 10.08
CA ARG A 82 -2.44 -35.71 10.18
C ARG A 82 -2.42 -36.36 11.56
N SER A 83 -1.22 -36.69 12.06
CA SER A 83 -1.06 -37.27 13.40
C SER A 83 -1.57 -36.33 14.49
N ALA A 84 -1.23 -35.04 14.42
CA ALA A 84 -1.66 -34.06 15.41
C ALA A 84 -3.17 -33.82 15.38
N LEU A 85 -3.79 -33.85 14.19
CA LEU A 85 -5.23 -33.74 14.03
C LEU A 85 -5.96 -34.92 14.70
N GLU A 86 -5.49 -36.15 14.49
CA GLU A 86 -6.07 -37.34 15.14
C GLU A 86 -6.03 -37.25 16.68
N HIS A 87 -4.96 -36.69 17.24
CA HIS A 87 -4.86 -36.43 18.68
C HIS A 87 -5.84 -35.34 19.14
N TYR A 88 -5.97 -34.27 18.35
CA TYR A 88 -6.90 -33.18 18.64
C TYR A 88 -8.37 -33.64 18.62
N GLU A 89 -8.75 -34.50 17.66
CA GLU A 89 -10.09 -35.08 17.56
C GLU A 89 -10.46 -35.99 18.74
N LYS A 90 -9.48 -36.75 19.27
CA LYS A 90 -9.70 -37.66 20.41
C LYS A 90 -9.95 -36.93 21.74
N GLY A 91 -9.48 -35.69 21.86
CA GLY A 91 -9.73 -34.87 23.03
C GLY A 91 -9.17 -33.49 22.81
N GLN A 92 -10.04 -32.48 22.66
CA GLN A 92 -9.71 -31.07 22.41
C GLN A 92 -9.14 -30.39 23.67
N SER A 93 -8.05 -30.95 24.20
CA SER A 93 -7.34 -30.48 25.37
C SER A 93 -6.33 -29.38 25.00
N LYS A 94 -5.83 -28.67 26.02
CA LYS A 94 -4.71 -27.72 25.83
C LYS A 94 -3.47 -28.36 25.18
N ALA A 95 -3.19 -29.63 25.49
CA ALA A 95 -2.01 -30.32 24.98
C ALA A 95 -2.15 -30.63 23.48
N SER A 96 -3.26 -31.28 23.09
CA SER A 96 -3.52 -31.63 21.70
C SER A 96 -3.79 -30.41 20.82
N TYR A 97 -4.39 -29.35 21.35
CA TYR A 97 -4.50 -28.07 20.63
C TYR A 97 -3.12 -27.48 20.31
N ARG A 98 -2.20 -27.48 21.29
CA ARG A 98 -0.83 -26.99 21.07
C ARG A 98 -0.12 -27.83 20.02
N GLU A 99 -0.16 -29.15 20.15
CA GLU A 99 0.45 -30.08 19.19
C GLU A 99 -0.06 -29.83 17.77
N PHE A 100 -1.38 -29.65 17.60
CA PHE A 100 -1.96 -29.32 16.31
C PHE A 100 -1.49 -27.98 15.77
N MET A 101 -1.50 -26.93 16.59
CA MET A 101 -1.04 -25.59 16.17
C MET A 101 0.44 -25.58 15.79
N GLU A 102 1.30 -26.29 16.52
CA GLU A 102 2.73 -26.45 16.19
C GLU A 102 2.93 -27.22 14.88
N ALA A 103 2.11 -28.25 14.61
CA ALA A 103 2.23 -29.05 13.39
C ALA A 103 1.80 -28.30 12.12
N VAL A 104 0.82 -27.39 12.21
CA VAL A 104 0.28 -26.65 11.05
C VAL A 104 1.04 -25.35 10.76
N GLU A 105 1.91 -24.89 11.65
CA GLU A 105 2.76 -23.73 11.40
C GLU A 105 4.03 -24.16 10.63
N PRO A 106 4.29 -23.61 9.43
CA PRO A 106 5.49 -23.97 8.69
C PRO A 106 6.75 -23.39 9.37
N PRO A 107 7.87 -24.14 9.45
CA PRO A 107 9.12 -23.67 10.08
C PRO A 107 9.63 -22.33 9.54
N ARG A 108 9.29 -21.97 8.29
CA ARG A 108 9.64 -20.67 7.70
C ARG A 108 9.01 -19.47 8.41
N GLN A 109 7.86 -19.60 9.08
CA GLN A 109 7.34 -18.50 9.91
C GLN A 109 8.24 -18.22 11.11
N GLU A 110 8.71 -19.28 11.77
CA GLU A 110 9.64 -19.15 12.89
C GLU A 110 10.99 -18.59 12.44
N LEU A 111 11.49 -19.04 11.29
CA LEU A 111 12.68 -18.43 10.67
C LEU A 111 12.51 -16.92 10.50
N ILE A 112 11.43 -16.46 9.88
CA ILE A 112 11.19 -15.03 9.62
C ILE A 112 11.09 -14.25 10.95
N ARG A 113 10.44 -14.81 11.99
CA ARG A 113 10.41 -14.20 13.33
C ARG A 113 11.80 -14.06 13.93
N ARG A 114 12.64 -15.09 13.83
CA ARG A 114 14.02 -15.07 14.35
C ARG A 114 14.92 -14.11 13.58
N LEU A 115 14.78 -14.03 12.27
CA LEU A 115 15.47 -13.04 11.45
C LEU A 115 15.12 -11.62 11.91
N ASN A 116 13.88 -11.37 12.34
CA ASN A 116 13.43 -10.06 12.80
C ASN A 116 13.91 -9.67 14.23
N GLN A 117 14.70 -10.50 14.91
CA GLN A 117 15.21 -10.22 16.26
C GLN A 117 16.50 -9.39 16.28
N VAL A 118 17.02 -9.02 15.10
CA VAL A 118 18.23 -8.18 15.00
C VAL A 118 17.88 -6.75 14.59
N PRO A 119 18.69 -5.75 14.97
CA PRO A 119 18.46 -4.37 14.57
C PRO A 119 18.34 -4.22 13.04
N ASP A 120 17.47 -3.32 12.59
CA ASP A 120 17.16 -3.02 11.19
C ASP A 120 16.62 -4.20 10.35
N ALA A 121 16.37 -5.37 10.95
CA ALA A 121 15.91 -6.56 10.25
C ALA A 121 14.56 -6.37 9.55
N THR A 122 13.63 -5.62 10.16
CA THR A 122 12.30 -5.41 9.59
C THR A 122 12.39 -4.80 8.19
N ARG A 123 13.24 -3.78 8.00
CA ARG A 123 13.48 -3.18 6.68
C ARG A 123 14.08 -4.18 5.69
N LEU A 124 15.04 -5.00 6.14
CA LEU A 124 15.66 -6.03 5.30
C LEU A 124 14.67 -7.12 4.89
N LEU A 125 13.78 -7.52 5.78
CA LEU A 125 12.70 -8.49 5.49
C LEU A 125 11.67 -7.91 4.53
N VAL A 126 11.34 -6.61 4.64
CA VAL A 126 10.49 -5.94 3.65
C VAL A 126 11.14 -5.98 2.27
N GLY A 127 12.44 -5.67 2.16
CA GLY A 127 13.18 -5.80 0.91
C GLY A 127 13.26 -7.25 0.38
N MET A 128 13.45 -8.23 1.27
CA MET A 128 13.39 -9.64 0.92
C MET A 128 12.03 -10.05 0.35
N ARG A 129 10.94 -9.56 0.94
CA ARG A 129 9.59 -9.83 0.42
C ARG A 129 9.35 -9.14 -0.93
N GLU A 130 9.90 -7.94 -1.15
CA GLU A 130 9.87 -7.28 -2.45
C GLU A 130 10.54 -8.14 -3.54
N ASP A 131 11.72 -8.69 -3.26
CA ASP A 131 12.39 -9.63 -4.14
C ASP A 131 11.53 -10.89 -4.39
N LEU A 132 10.89 -11.44 -3.35
CA LEU A 132 9.98 -12.58 -3.49
C LEU A 132 8.80 -12.27 -4.42
N LEU A 133 8.15 -11.12 -4.25
CA LEU A 133 7.03 -10.70 -5.11
C LEU A 133 7.45 -10.56 -6.57
N ARG A 134 8.67 -10.06 -6.82
CA ARG A 134 9.22 -9.93 -8.17
C ARG A 134 9.56 -11.28 -8.80
N LEU A 135 10.11 -12.21 -8.02
CA LEU A 135 10.61 -13.51 -8.50
C LEU A 135 9.55 -14.62 -8.50
N SER A 136 8.45 -14.50 -7.76
CA SER A 136 7.39 -15.52 -7.59
C SER A 136 6.38 -15.63 -8.74
N LYS A 137 6.47 -14.77 -9.76
CA LYS A 137 5.53 -14.81 -10.91
C LYS A 137 5.53 -16.19 -11.57
N GLY A 138 4.37 -16.83 -11.59
CA GLY A 138 4.18 -18.17 -12.18
C GLY A 138 4.74 -19.33 -11.36
N ASP A 139 5.10 -19.11 -10.09
CA ASP A 139 5.67 -20.13 -9.20
C ASP A 139 4.82 -20.26 -7.93
N ASP A 140 3.98 -21.30 -7.88
CA ASP A 140 2.98 -21.50 -6.82
C ASP A 140 3.60 -21.72 -5.43
N ALA A 141 4.76 -22.39 -5.37
CA ALA A 141 5.46 -22.63 -4.11
C ALA A 141 5.97 -21.32 -3.50
N LEU A 142 6.52 -20.43 -4.33
CA LEU A 142 6.94 -19.10 -3.88
C LEU A 142 5.76 -18.20 -3.51
N GLN A 143 4.63 -18.33 -4.19
CA GLN A 143 3.40 -17.62 -3.82
C GLN A 143 2.85 -18.10 -2.47
N ALA A 144 2.97 -19.40 -2.16
CA ALA A 144 2.62 -19.91 -0.84
C ALA A 144 3.54 -19.34 0.25
N LEU A 145 4.83 -19.16 -0.02
CA LEU A 145 5.77 -18.49 0.91
C LEU A 145 5.38 -17.02 1.18
N ASP A 146 4.89 -16.27 0.19
CA ASP A 146 4.40 -14.89 0.40
C ASP A 146 3.26 -14.82 1.43
N LEU A 147 2.42 -15.85 1.53
CA LEU A 147 1.34 -15.88 2.52
C LEU A 147 1.86 -15.80 3.95
N ASP A 148 3.00 -16.43 4.24
CA ASP A 148 3.62 -16.40 5.57
C ASP A 148 4.23 -15.04 5.88
N PHE A 149 4.91 -14.43 4.90
CA PHE A 149 5.37 -13.04 5.01
C PHE A 149 4.19 -12.09 5.27
N ARG A 150 3.08 -12.26 4.55
CA ARG A 150 1.87 -11.46 4.73
C ARG A 150 1.27 -11.64 6.12
N HIS A 151 1.21 -12.87 6.60
CA HIS A 151 0.71 -13.18 7.94
C HIS A 151 1.51 -12.41 9.02
N LEU A 152 2.84 -12.52 8.96
CA LEU A 152 3.74 -11.86 9.92
C LEU A 152 3.70 -10.34 9.80
N PHE A 153 3.78 -9.81 8.57
CA PHE A 153 3.74 -8.36 8.35
C PHE A 153 2.41 -7.74 8.74
N ALA A 154 1.28 -8.43 8.59
CA ALA A 154 -0.01 -7.94 9.07
C ALA A 154 -0.04 -7.74 10.60
N SER A 155 0.70 -8.57 11.35
CA SER A 155 0.85 -8.43 12.80
C SER A 155 1.83 -7.33 13.17
N TRP A 156 2.97 -7.26 12.49
CA TRP A 156 4.05 -6.32 12.79
C TRP A 156 3.73 -4.88 12.41
N PHE A 157 3.13 -4.67 11.23
CA PHE A 157 2.71 -3.36 10.72
C PHE A 157 1.27 -3.06 11.07
N ASN A 158 0.88 -3.34 12.32
CA ASN A 158 -0.45 -3.02 12.77
C ASN A 158 -0.66 -1.50 12.79
N ARG A 159 -1.91 -1.08 12.54
CA ARG A 159 -2.29 0.33 12.55
C ARG A 159 -1.98 1.04 13.86
N GLY A 160 -2.05 0.35 15.00
CA GLY A 160 -1.87 0.94 16.32
C GLY A 160 -0.49 1.58 16.54
N PHE A 161 0.50 1.17 15.76
CA PHE A 161 1.86 1.72 15.81
C PHE A 161 2.19 2.69 14.68
N LEU A 162 1.27 2.93 13.74
CA LEU A 162 1.51 3.94 12.72
C LEU A 162 1.41 5.34 13.31
N VAL A 163 2.45 6.13 13.07
CA VAL A 163 2.54 7.52 13.51
C VAL A 163 2.39 8.41 12.29
N LEU A 164 1.34 9.23 12.29
CA LEU A 164 1.18 10.29 11.30
C LEU A 164 2.09 11.47 11.66
N ARG A 165 2.91 11.92 10.71
CA ARG A 165 3.75 13.10 10.86
C ARG A 165 3.54 14.08 9.70
N PRO A 166 3.42 15.39 9.96
CA PRO A 166 3.50 16.38 8.90
C PRO A 166 4.91 16.38 8.30
N ILE A 167 4.98 16.52 6.99
CA ILE A 167 6.20 16.71 6.22
C ILE A 167 6.16 18.08 5.57
N ASN A 168 7.25 18.82 5.72
CA ASN A 168 7.41 20.17 5.20
C ASN A 168 8.86 20.39 4.75
N TRP A 169 9.16 21.59 4.24
CA TRP A 169 10.50 21.93 3.76
C TRP A 169 11.59 21.94 4.85
N GLU A 170 11.20 22.00 6.13
CA GLU A 170 12.12 21.93 7.27
C GLU A 170 12.43 20.49 7.72
N SER A 171 11.77 19.49 7.11
CA SER A 171 11.98 18.08 7.43
C SER A 171 13.38 17.61 7.01
N PRO A 172 13.95 16.58 7.68
CA PRO A 172 15.30 16.10 7.38
C PRO A 172 15.48 15.73 5.90
N ALA A 173 16.58 16.16 5.28
CA ALA A 173 16.84 15.95 3.85
C ALA A 173 16.76 14.47 3.44
N GLN A 174 17.23 13.56 4.29
CA GLN A 174 17.15 12.11 4.04
C GLN A 174 15.71 11.61 3.88
N LEU A 175 14.74 12.20 4.60
CA LEU A 175 13.33 11.85 4.47
C LEU A 175 12.73 12.46 3.19
N LEU A 176 13.15 13.68 2.84
CA LEU A 176 12.73 14.35 1.61
C LEU A 176 13.23 13.63 0.35
N GLU A 177 14.47 13.14 0.35
CA GLU A 177 15.02 12.30 -0.72
C GLU A 177 14.18 11.05 -0.96
N LYS A 178 13.68 10.43 0.11
CA LYS A 178 12.82 9.25 0.01
C LYS A 178 11.46 9.58 -0.58
N ILE A 179 10.89 10.75 -0.29
CA ILE A 179 9.63 11.18 -0.91
C ILE A 179 9.81 11.35 -2.42
N ILE A 180 10.92 11.95 -2.86
CA ILE A 180 11.26 12.02 -4.29
C ILE A 180 11.35 10.61 -4.90
N ALA A 181 12.07 9.71 -4.24
CA ALA A 181 12.29 8.34 -4.74
C ALA A 181 11.01 7.49 -4.80
N TYR A 182 10.04 7.75 -3.91
CA TYR A 182 8.85 6.92 -3.74
C TYR A 182 7.57 7.50 -4.36
N GLU A 183 7.64 8.68 -4.97
CA GLU A 183 6.48 9.29 -5.61
C GLU A 183 6.01 8.50 -6.84
N ALA A 184 4.87 7.82 -6.68
CA ALA A 184 4.37 6.83 -7.62
C ALA A 184 3.17 7.30 -8.43
N VAL A 185 2.57 8.46 -8.12
CA VAL A 185 1.40 9.02 -8.80
C VAL A 185 1.84 10.06 -9.82
N HIS A 186 2.52 11.11 -9.38
CA HIS A 186 3.00 12.25 -10.17
C HIS A 186 4.48 12.49 -9.90
N ALA A 187 5.35 11.96 -10.77
CA ALA A 187 6.80 11.98 -10.61
C ALA A 187 7.33 13.35 -10.15
N ILE A 188 8.28 13.33 -9.22
CA ILE A 188 9.01 14.51 -8.74
C ILE A 188 10.40 14.49 -9.37
N ASP A 189 10.61 15.32 -10.38
CA ASP A 189 11.83 15.26 -11.20
C ASP A 189 13.01 16.02 -10.58
N SER A 190 12.78 16.83 -9.53
CA SER A 190 13.81 17.68 -8.94
C SER A 190 13.50 18.12 -7.51
N TRP A 191 14.53 18.56 -6.79
CA TRP A 191 14.39 19.25 -5.50
C TRP A 191 13.54 20.53 -5.59
N SER A 192 13.63 21.26 -6.71
CA SER A 192 12.76 22.41 -6.97
C SER A 192 11.30 22.00 -7.09
N ASP A 193 11.02 20.85 -7.72
CA ASP A 193 9.65 20.34 -7.80
C ASP A 193 9.12 19.91 -6.43
N LEU A 194 9.93 19.18 -5.65
CA LEU A 194 9.59 18.84 -4.27
C LEU A 194 9.29 20.10 -3.44
N ARG A 195 10.13 21.13 -3.55
CA ARG A 195 9.96 22.40 -2.83
C ARG A 195 8.60 23.03 -3.14
N ARG A 196 8.18 23.06 -4.41
CA ARG A 196 6.86 23.62 -4.80
C ARG A 196 5.67 22.84 -4.23
N ARG A 197 5.86 21.57 -3.88
CA ARG A 197 4.83 20.74 -3.26
C ARG A 197 4.83 20.78 -1.73
N LEU A 198 5.90 21.26 -1.10
CA LEU A 198 6.06 21.24 0.36
C LEU A 198 6.18 22.62 1.02
N GLU A 199 6.74 23.61 0.34
CA GLU A 199 6.99 24.95 0.88
C GLU A 199 5.75 25.86 0.87
N PRO A 200 4.92 25.91 -0.19
CA PRO A 200 3.77 26.81 -0.21
C PRO A 200 2.77 26.51 0.91
N VAL A 201 2.22 27.57 1.51
CA VAL A 201 1.28 27.46 2.64
C VAL A 201 -0.05 26.81 2.28
N ASP A 202 -0.40 26.74 1.00
CA ASP A 202 -1.56 26.00 0.48
C ASP A 202 -1.21 24.57 0.03
N ARG A 203 -0.07 24.06 0.47
CA ARG A 203 0.30 22.65 0.36
C ARG A 203 0.49 22.06 1.76
N ARG A 204 0.14 20.79 1.88
CA ARG A 204 0.39 19.96 3.05
C ARG A 204 0.88 18.60 2.58
N CYS A 205 1.82 18.02 3.32
CA CYS A 205 2.25 16.66 3.09
C CYS A 205 2.28 15.95 4.44
N PHE A 206 1.92 14.68 4.43
CA PHE A 206 1.93 13.84 5.62
C PHE A 206 2.56 12.50 5.30
N ALA A 207 3.29 11.92 6.27
CA ALA A 207 3.82 10.58 6.18
C ALA A 207 3.35 9.72 7.35
N PHE A 208 3.00 8.47 7.07
CA PHE A 208 2.80 7.43 8.07
C PHE A 208 4.12 6.69 8.26
N LEU A 209 4.69 6.83 9.46
CA LEU A 209 5.91 6.14 9.88
C LEU A 209 5.57 4.96 10.78
N HIS A 210 6.47 4.00 10.86
CA HIS A 210 6.38 2.88 11.78
C HIS A 210 7.63 2.77 12.64
N PRO A 211 7.53 2.50 13.96
CA PRO A 211 8.67 2.38 14.86
C PRO A 211 9.76 1.42 14.41
N ALA A 212 9.38 0.32 13.77
CA ALA A 212 10.33 -0.68 13.26
C ALA A 212 11.09 -0.22 12.00
N MET A 213 10.64 0.86 11.35
CA MET A 213 11.24 1.43 10.13
C MET A 213 11.16 2.97 10.19
N PRO A 214 11.87 3.62 11.12
CA PRO A 214 11.56 4.99 11.51
C PRO A 214 11.98 6.08 10.54
N ASP A 215 12.99 5.79 9.72
CA ASP A 215 13.42 6.71 8.65
C ASP A 215 12.72 6.39 7.33
N GLU A 216 11.81 5.41 7.31
CA GLU A 216 11.09 5.01 6.11
C GLU A 216 9.64 5.50 6.18
N PRO A 217 9.22 6.41 5.29
CA PRO A 217 7.80 6.61 5.08
C PRO A 217 7.22 5.30 4.54
N LEU A 218 6.16 4.81 5.17
CA LEU A 218 5.42 3.65 4.64
C LEU A 218 4.39 4.12 3.63
N ILE A 219 3.73 5.23 3.96
CA ILE A 219 2.78 5.92 3.10
C ILE A 219 3.06 7.41 3.23
N PHE A 220 3.01 8.14 2.14
CA PHE A 220 2.85 9.58 2.23
C PHE A 220 1.65 10.07 1.41
N VAL A 221 1.17 11.23 1.80
CA VAL A 221 -0.06 11.84 1.31
C VAL A 221 0.23 13.31 1.01
N GLU A 222 0.08 13.71 -0.23
CA GLU A 222 0.17 15.10 -0.65
C GLU A 222 -1.23 15.71 -0.79
N VAL A 223 -1.39 16.91 -0.22
CA VAL A 223 -2.66 17.62 -0.14
C VAL A 223 -2.48 19.05 -0.65
N ALA A 224 -3.37 19.47 -1.54
CA ALA A 224 -3.49 20.86 -1.97
C ALA A 224 -4.72 21.50 -1.33
N LEU A 225 -4.53 22.68 -0.74
CA LEU A 225 -5.59 23.52 -0.22
C LEU A 225 -6.08 24.43 -1.34
N THR A 226 -7.39 24.41 -1.60
CA THR A 226 -7.99 25.06 -2.77
C THR A 226 -9.34 25.70 -2.43
N LYS A 227 -9.87 26.46 -3.40
CA LYS A 227 -11.27 26.92 -3.41
C LYS A 227 -12.03 26.12 -4.46
N GLY A 228 -12.94 25.25 -3.99
CA GLY A 228 -13.66 24.30 -4.82
C GLY A 228 -12.85 23.06 -5.23
N ILE A 229 -13.52 22.15 -5.92
CA ILE A 229 -12.98 20.85 -6.32
C ILE A 229 -12.23 20.99 -7.66
N PRO A 230 -10.94 20.59 -7.76
CA PRO A 230 -10.21 20.66 -9.02
C PRO A 230 -10.54 19.47 -9.94
N GLY A 231 -10.47 19.73 -11.24
CA GLY A 231 -10.68 18.73 -12.30
C GLY A 231 -9.43 18.39 -13.12
N SER A 232 -8.27 18.98 -12.83
CA SER A 232 -7.03 18.71 -13.60
C SER A 232 -5.80 18.75 -12.70
N ILE A 233 -4.91 17.75 -12.85
CA ILE A 233 -3.66 17.70 -12.11
C ILE A 233 -2.65 18.73 -12.65
N GLN A 234 -2.63 18.97 -13.96
CA GLN A 234 -1.79 20.00 -14.57
C GLN A 234 -2.10 21.38 -13.98
N GLY A 235 -3.39 21.69 -13.77
CA GLY A 235 -3.79 22.93 -13.10
C GLY A 235 -3.34 23.00 -11.64
N LEU A 236 -3.36 21.87 -10.93
CA LEU A 236 -2.96 21.80 -9.52
C LEU A 236 -1.44 21.91 -9.32
N LEU A 237 -0.65 21.39 -10.26
CA LEU A 237 0.81 21.37 -10.22
C LEU A 237 1.47 22.50 -11.03
N ALA A 238 0.69 23.39 -11.65
CA ALA A 238 1.20 24.49 -12.46
C ALA A 238 2.15 25.41 -11.67
N GLU A 239 3.32 25.71 -12.25
CA GLU A 239 4.35 26.54 -11.60
C GLU A 239 3.90 28.00 -11.37
N ASN A 240 3.08 28.52 -12.28
CA ASN A 240 2.58 29.90 -12.28
C ASN A 240 1.21 30.06 -11.62
N ARG A 241 0.77 29.08 -10.82
CA ARG A 241 -0.49 29.16 -10.09
C ARG A 241 -0.48 30.26 -9.04
N THR A 242 -1.62 30.89 -8.80
CA THR A 242 -1.79 31.81 -7.68
C THR A 242 -1.88 31.00 -6.39
N GLN A 243 -0.94 31.22 -5.47
CA GLN A 243 -0.99 30.64 -4.13
C GLN A 243 -2.11 31.32 -3.33
N ILE A 244 -2.78 30.55 -2.48
CA ILE A 244 -3.78 31.09 -1.56
C ILE A 244 -3.31 30.97 -0.12
N GLU A 245 -3.83 31.82 0.76
CA GLU A 245 -3.66 31.62 2.19
C GLU A 245 -4.43 30.38 2.64
N ALA A 246 -3.80 29.55 3.48
CA ALA A 246 -4.36 28.28 3.94
C ALA A 246 -5.73 28.45 4.60
N ASP A 247 -5.90 29.54 5.36
CA ASP A 247 -7.13 29.83 6.08
C ASP A 247 -8.28 30.27 5.16
N THR A 248 -8.01 30.59 3.89
CA THR A 248 -9.03 30.97 2.90
C THR A 248 -9.53 29.80 2.06
N ALA A 249 -8.87 28.64 2.17
CA ALA A 249 -9.28 27.42 1.49
C ALA A 249 -10.59 26.86 2.06
N ASP A 250 -11.40 26.27 1.19
CA ASP A 250 -12.63 25.55 1.58
C ASP A 250 -12.55 24.05 1.27
N THR A 251 -11.53 23.63 0.50
CA THR A 251 -11.38 22.29 -0.03
C THR A 251 -9.96 21.78 0.14
N ALA A 252 -9.82 20.61 0.77
CA ALA A 252 -8.58 19.85 0.83
C ALA A 252 -8.60 18.75 -0.24
N VAL A 253 -7.59 18.77 -1.11
CA VAL A 253 -7.49 17.88 -2.27
C VAL A 253 -6.31 16.92 -2.09
N PHE A 254 -6.61 15.66 -1.81
CA PHE A 254 -5.62 14.57 -1.75
C PHE A 254 -5.25 14.14 -3.17
N TYR A 255 -4.16 14.68 -3.71
CA TYR A 255 -3.79 14.50 -5.11
C TYR A 255 -2.67 13.47 -5.33
N SER A 256 -1.94 13.10 -4.28
CA SER A 256 -1.02 11.95 -4.31
C SER A 256 -1.10 11.17 -3.01
N ILE A 257 -1.21 9.84 -3.12
CA ILE A 257 -1.13 8.89 -2.00
C ILE A 257 -0.25 7.74 -2.47
N SER A 258 0.96 7.65 -1.92
CA SER A 258 1.98 6.72 -2.38
C SER A 258 2.32 5.72 -1.27
N ASN A 259 2.19 4.41 -1.57
CA ASN A 259 2.79 3.36 -0.75
C ASN A 259 4.26 3.22 -1.16
N CYS A 260 5.16 3.49 -0.22
CA CYS A 260 6.58 3.63 -0.48
C CYS A 260 7.31 2.28 -0.52
N GLN A 261 6.71 1.24 0.05
CA GLN A 261 7.38 -0.04 0.28
C GLN A 261 6.69 -1.13 -0.54
N ALA A 262 7.29 -1.50 -1.67
CA ALA A 262 6.75 -2.56 -2.53
C ALA A 262 6.65 -3.91 -1.78
N GLY A 263 7.59 -4.18 -0.87
CA GLY A 263 7.53 -5.30 0.07
C GLY A 263 6.36 -5.24 1.06
N LEU A 264 5.61 -4.14 1.16
CA LEU A 264 4.37 -4.06 1.96
C LEU A 264 3.11 -4.13 1.08
N ALA A 265 3.24 -4.49 -0.20
CA ALA A 265 2.10 -4.70 -1.07
C ALA A 265 1.12 -5.73 -0.47
N GLY A 266 -0.16 -5.36 -0.39
CA GLY A 266 -1.23 -6.20 0.15
C GLY A 266 -1.28 -6.27 1.69
N ILE A 267 -0.43 -5.52 2.40
CA ILE A 267 -0.53 -5.33 3.86
C ILE A 267 -1.46 -4.15 4.13
N SER A 268 -2.48 -4.35 4.95
CA SER A 268 -3.41 -3.29 5.31
C SER A 268 -2.90 -2.52 6.50
N PHE A 269 -2.79 -1.20 6.33
CA PHE A 269 -2.49 -0.24 7.40
C PHE A 269 -3.77 0.31 8.07
N GLY A 270 -4.90 -0.32 7.77
CA GLY A 270 -6.23 0.09 8.21
C GLY A 270 -6.95 1.03 7.24
N ASN A 271 -8.27 1.09 7.40
CA ASN A 271 -9.20 1.75 6.47
C ASN A 271 -9.62 3.16 6.93
N SER A 272 -8.70 3.92 7.52
CA SER A 272 -9.02 5.28 8.02
C SER A 272 -7.83 6.23 7.96
N LEU A 273 -6.83 5.94 7.13
CA LEU A 273 -5.64 6.78 7.01
C LEU A 273 -6.04 8.19 6.56
N ILE A 274 -6.83 8.26 5.49
CA ILE A 274 -7.30 9.54 4.94
C ILE A 274 -8.28 10.24 5.88
N LYS A 275 -9.10 9.47 6.62
CA LYS A 275 -9.97 10.02 7.66
C LYS A 275 -9.17 10.75 8.74
N GLN A 276 -8.03 10.19 9.16
CA GLN A 276 -7.16 10.83 10.15
C GLN A 276 -6.61 12.15 9.63
N VAL A 277 -6.03 12.15 8.41
CA VAL A 277 -5.48 13.37 7.80
C VAL A 277 -6.56 14.43 7.61
N ALA A 278 -7.75 14.03 7.11
CA ALA A 278 -8.86 14.95 6.93
C ALA A 278 -9.38 15.54 8.27
N ALA A 279 -9.45 14.73 9.32
CA ALA A 279 -9.84 15.20 10.65
C ALA A 279 -8.82 16.19 11.23
N ASP A 280 -7.52 15.89 11.12
CA ASP A 280 -6.46 16.77 11.59
C ASP A 280 -6.47 18.11 10.84
N LEU A 281 -6.63 18.08 9.51
CA LEU A 281 -6.80 19.28 8.68
C LEU A 281 -8.06 20.07 9.04
N SER A 282 -9.18 19.40 9.32
CA SER A 282 -10.42 20.06 9.72
C SER A 282 -10.30 20.78 11.07
N LEU A 283 -9.48 20.26 11.98
CA LEU A 283 -9.21 20.89 13.27
C LEU A 283 -8.26 22.09 13.12
N GLU A 284 -7.23 21.96 12.29
CA GLU A 284 -6.25 23.04 12.00
C GLU A 284 -6.90 24.19 11.21
N LEU A 285 -7.72 23.87 10.22
CA LEU A 285 -8.30 24.81 9.25
C LEU A 285 -9.84 24.69 9.20
N PRO A 286 -10.57 25.33 10.12
CA PRO A 286 -12.02 25.15 10.27
C PRO A 286 -12.87 25.60 9.07
N LYS A 287 -12.29 26.35 8.12
CA LYS A 287 -12.99 26.75 6.88
C LYS A 287 -13.02 25.64 5.83
N LEU A 288 -12.21 24.58 5.98
CA LEU A 288 -12.27 23.40 5.12
C LEU A 288 -13.59 22.65 5.34
N LYS A 289 -14.40 22.58 4.29
CA LYS A 289 -15.70 21.90 4.29
C LYS A 289 -15.70 20.67 3.40
N THR A 290 -14.79 20.63 2.43
CA THR A 290 -14.75 19.59 1.40
C THR A 290 -13.43 18.86 1.45
N PHE A 291 -13.48 17.52 1.53
CA PHE A 291 -12.31 16.65 1.52
C PHE A 291 -12.43 15.70 0.34
N VAL A 292 -11.68 15.97 -0.72
CA VAL A 292 -11.75 15.20 -1.97
C VAL A 292 -10.39 14.73 -2.39
N THR A 293 -10.34 13.70 -3.21
CA THR A 293 -9.11 13.28 -3.89
C THR A 293 -9.13 13.77 -5.34
N LEU A 294 -7.98 13.80 -5.99
CA LEU A 294 -7.90 13.82 -7.45
C LEU A 294 -7.05 12.60 -7.85
N SER A 295 -7.72 11.48 -8.13
CA SER A 295 -7.10 10.16 -8.19
C SER A 295 -7.02 9.62 -9.63
N PRO A 296 -5.96 8.86 -9.97
CA PRO A 296 -5.85 8.19 -11.26
C PRO A 296 -6.79 6.97 -11.36
N ILE A 297 -7.01 6.48 -12.59
CA ILE A 297 -7.82 5.29 -12.89
C ILE A 297 -6.97 4.26 -13.68
N PRO A 298 -5.94 3.65 -13.05
CA PRO A 298 -4.85 2.97 -13.75
C PRO A 298 -5.23 1.76 -14.61
N GLY A 299 -6.43 1.21 -14.44
CA GLY A 299 -6.91 0.03 -15.15
C GLY A 299 -7.94 0.29 -16.24
N LEU A 300 -8.32 1.55 -16.50
CA LEU A 300 -9.45 1.88 -17.38
C LEU A 300 -9.16 1.49 -18.84
N VAL A 301 -8.06 1.96 -19.43
CA VAL A 301 -7.74 1.68 -20.85
C VAL A 301 -7.63 0.17 -21.11
N ARG A 302 -6.90 -0.55 -20.25
CA ARG A 302 -6.77 -2.00 -20.37
C ARG A 302 -8.12 -2.72 -20.29
N TRP A 303 -9.03 -2.23 -19.44
CA TRP A 303 -10.36 -2.79 -19.35
C TRP A 303 -11.18 -2.51 -20.61
N LEU A 304 -11.14 -1.28 -21.14
CA LEU A 304 -11.81 -0.92 -22.41
C LEU A 304 -11.31 -1.79 -23.57
N GLU A 305 -9.99 -1.97 -23.70
CA GLU A 305 -9.37 -2.84 -24.70
C GLU A 305 -9.82 -4.31 -24.53
N GLY A 306 -9.89 -4.80 -23.29
CA GLY A 306 -10.35 -6.15 -22.98
C GLY A 306 -11.84 -6.38 -23.30
N GLU A 307 -12.65 -5.33 -23.25
CA GLU A 307 -14.07 -5.34 -23.63
C GLU A 307 -14.28 -5.00 -25.12
N GLY A 308 -13.22 -4.69 -25.87
CA GLY A 308 -13.30 -4.32 -27.29
C GLY A 308 -13.89 -2.92 -27.56
N ILE A 309 -13.85 -2.02 -26.58
CA ILE A 309 -14.40 -0.66 -26.69
C ILE A 309 -13.34 0.27 -27.25
N ASP A 310 -13.63 0.91 -28.39
CA ASP A 310 -12.75 1.96 -28.93
C ASP A 310 -12.91 3.24 -28.11
N HIS A 311 -11.79 3.74 -27.60
CA HIS A 311 -11.72 4.97 -26.82
C HIS A 311 -10.86 6.04 -27.51
N GLY A 312 -10.22 5.72 -28.63
CA GLY A 312 -9.30 6.63 -29.31
C GLY A 312 -9.99 7.82 -29.98
N SER A 313 -11.24 7.66 -30.39
CA SER A 313 -12.08 8.73 -30.97
C SER A 313 -13.17 9.24 -30.03
N ALA A 314 -13.21 8.77 -28.78
CA ALA A 314 -14.25 9.14 -27.83
C ALA A 314 -14.10 10.61 -27.40
N ASP A 315 -15.21 11.33 -27.35
CA ASP A 315 -15.25 12.67 -26.77
C ASP A 315 -15.16 12.61 -25.24
N GLU A 316 -14.90 13.77 -24.62
CA GLU A 316 -14.74 13.88 -23.16
C GLU A 316 -15.96 13.35 -22.38
N ASP A 317 -17.17 13.57 -22.90
CA ASP A 317 -18.41 13.10 -22.24
C ASP A 317 -18.54 11.57 -22.30
N THR A 318 -18.18 10.96 -23.44
CA THR A 318 -18.14 9.50 -23.61
C THR A 318 -17.09 8.88 -22.71
N LEU A 319 -15.88 9.46 -22.63
CA LEU A 319 -14.83 8.99 -21.72
C LEU A 319 -15.28 9.05 -20.25
N ARG A 320 -15.99 10.11 -19.84
CA ARG A 320 -16.56 10.21 -18.47
C ARG A 320 -17.59 9.12 -18.19
N LYS A 321 -18.48 8.82 -19.14
CA LYS A 321 -19.49 7.74 -19.01
C LYS A 321 -18.84 6.37 -18.91
N LEU A 322 -17.86 6.08 -19.77
CA LEU A 322 -17.11 4.82 -19.78
C LEU A 322 -16.35 4.63 -18.45
N ALA A 323 -15.68 5.66 -17.96
CA ALA A 323 -15.00 5.63 -16.68
C ALA A 323 -15.96 5.46 -15.49
N ALA A 324 -17.11 6.15 -15.49
CA ALA A 324 -18.13 5.97 -14.45
C ALA A 324 -18.67 4.53 -14.44
N ARG A 325 -18.94 3.95 -15.61
CA ARG A 325 -19.34 2.54 -15.76
C ARG A 325 -18.26 1.62 -15.20
N TYR A 326 -17.01 1.77 -15.63
CA TYR A 326 -15.88 0.98 -15.15
C TYR A 326 -15.79 0.98 -13.61
N LEU A 327 -15.82 2.16 -12.99
CA LEU A 327 -15.72 2.31 -11.54
C LEU A 327 -16.90 1.68 -10.79
N MET A 328 -18.11 1.73 -11.38
CA MET A 328 -19.34 1.28 -10.74
C MET A 328 -19.65 -0.20 -10.98
N THR A 329 -19.36 -0.73 -12.17
CA THR A 329 -19.84 -2.05 -12.61
C THR A 329 -18.73 -3.09 -12.73
N ALA A 330 -17.50 -2.73 -13.15
CA ALA A 330 -16.43 -3.70 -13.30
C ALA A 330 -15.99 -4.28 -11.93
N LYS A 331 -15.97 -5.61 -11.82
CA LYS A 331 -15.63 -6.35 -10.59
C LYS A 331 -14.59 -7.44 -10.84
N ARG A 332 -13.80 -7.74 -9.81
CA ARG A 332 -12.99 -8.96 -9.70
C ARG A 332 -13.87 -10.16 -9.35
N LYS A 333 -13.28 -11.37 -9.42
CA LYS A 333 -13.94 -12.63 -9.02
C LYS A 333 -14.42 -12.64 -7.56
N ASP A 334 -13.82 -11.84 -6.70
CA ASP A 334 -14.17 -11.68 -5.28
C ASP A 334 -15.28 -10.63 -5.04
N GLY A 335 -15.85 -10.07 -6.11
CA GLY A 335 -16.91 -9.06 -6.03
C GLY A 335 -16.43 -7.66 -5.64
N LEU A 336 -15.13 -7.42 -5.50
CA LEU A 336 -14.59 -6.07 -5.28
C LEU A 336 -14.45 -5.30 -6.61
N PRO A 337 -14.51 -3.95 -6.60
CA PRO A 337 -14.20 -3.12 -7.76
C PRO A 337 -12.90 -3.55 -8.46
N LEU A 338 -12.91 -3.57 -9.79
CA LEU A 338 -11.73 -3.99 -10.56
C LEU A 338 -10.56 -3.02 -10.34
N ASP A 339 -10.86 -1.73 -10.35
CA ASP A 339 -9.88 -0.67 -10.14
C ASP A 339 -9.25 -0.73 -8.73
N PRO A 340 -7.91 -0.76 -8.61
CA PRO A 340 -7.24 -0.80 -7.31
C PRO A 340 -7.40 0.49 -6.49
N VAL A 341 -7.45 1.65 -7.15
CA VAL A 341 -7.56 2.96 -6.49
C VAL A 341 -8.98 3.17 -5.94
N ALA A 342 -9.99 2.75 -6.69
CA ALA A 342 -11.37 2.70 -6.23
C ALA A 342 -11.52 1.80 -4.99
N ARG A 343 -10.94 0.60 -5.01
CA ARG A 343 -10.95 -0.28 -3.83
C ARG A 343 -10.32 0.36 -2.61
N PHE A 344 -9.22 1.08 -2.79
CA PHE A 344 -8.55 1.79 -1.72
C PHE A 344 -9.43 2.88 -1.12
N HIS A 345 -9.97 3.80 -1.94
CA HIS A 345 -10.76 4.92 -1.43
C HIS A 345 -12.13 4.50 -0.87
N LEU A 346 -12.84 3.60 -1.55
CA LEU A 346 -14.09 3.01 -1.05
C LEU A 346 -13.84 2.20 0.23
N GLY A 347 -12.72 1.48 0.27
CA GLY A 347 -12.21 0.81 1.47
C GLY A 347 -12.01 1.78 2.62
N ASN A 348 -11.56 3.01 2.37
CA ASN A 348 -11.42 4.07 3.37
C ASN A 348 -12.72 4.89 3.61
N GLY A 349 -13.87 4.44 3.08
CA GLY A 349 -15.18 5.06 3.32
C GLY A 349 -15.51 6.28 2.45
N ALA A 350 -14.73 6.55 1.41
CA ALA A 350 -15.06 7.58 0.44
C ALA A 350 -16.23 7.14 -0.46
N LEU A 351 -16.78 8.08 -1.22
CA LEU A 351 -17.72 7.82 -2.31
C LEU A 351 -17.16 8.29 -3.64
N VAL A 352 -17.52 7.62 -4.74
CA VAL A 352 -17.21 8.10 -6.10
C VAL A 352 -17.99 9.38 -6.37
N HIS A 353 -17.31 10.51 -6.52
CA HIS A 353 -17.96 11.82 -6.51
C HIS A 353 -18.14 12.41 -7.90
N GLN A 354 -17.03 12.60 -8.63
CA GLN A 354 -16.99 13.24 -9.95
C GLN A 354 -15.90 12.62 -10.82
N VAL A 355 -16.10 12.60 -12.13
CA VAL A 355 -15.14 12.10 -13.12
C VAL A 355 -14.82 13.21 -14.11
N HIS A 356 -13.53 13.37 -14.41
CA HIS A 356 -12.97 14.45 -15.21
C HIS A 356 -12.20 13.88 -16.39
N ALA A 357 -12.60 14.24 -17.62
CA ALA A 357 -11.80 13.98 -18.81
C ALA A 357 -10.75 15.10 -18.99
N GLY A 358 -9.68 14.82 -19.75
CA GLY A 358 -8.58 15.78 -19.95
C GLY A 358 -7.87 16.20 -18.65
N ALA A 359 -8.01 15.39 -17.59
CA ALA A 359 -7.59 15.72 -16.25
C ALA A 359 -6.12 15.42 -15.98
N ASP A 360 -5.57 14.40 -16.65
CA ASP A 360 -4.13 14.07 -16.65
C ASP A 360 -3.63 13.76 -18.07
N LEU A 361 -3.06 14.78 -18.72
CA LEU A 361 -2.51 14.66 -20.08
C LEU A 361 -1.06 14.15 -20.12
N SER A 362 -0.51 13.67 -19.00
CA SER A 362 0.80 13.02 -19.01
C SER A 362 0.76 11.72 -19.82
N ASP A 363 1.91 11.30 -20.37
CA ASP A 363 2.02 10.01 -21.07
C ASP A 363 1.49 8.83 -20.24
N LYS A 364 1.69 8.91 -18.92
CA LYS A 364 1.19 7.91 -17.97
C LYS A 364 -0.33 7.98 -17.84
N GLY A 365 -0.91 9.16 -17.63
CA GLY A 365 -2.36 9.36 -17.53
C GLY A 365 -3.08 8.92 -18.81
N MET A 366 -2.53 9.25 -19.97
CA MET A 366 -3.07 8.82 -21.26
C MET A 366 -3.04 7.28 -21.42
N LYS A 367 -1.93 6.62 -21.10
CA LYS A 367 -1.81 5.15 -21.17
C LYS A 367 -2.70 4.42 -20.17
N GLN A 368 -2.97 5.04 -19.02
CA GLN A 368 -3.72 4.41 -17.93
C GLN A 368 -5.23 4.54 -18.09
N SER A 369 -5.69 5.75 -18.44
CA SER A 369 -7.11 6.11 -18.39
C SER A 369 -7.55 7.08 -19.48
N ALA A 370 -6.81 7.20 -20.58
CA ALA A 370 -7.08 8.19 -21.64
C ALA A 370 -7.20 9.62 -21.06
N GLY A 371 -6.39 9.91 -20.03
CA GLY A 371 -6.38 11.20 -19.33
C GLY A 371 -7.56 11.46 -18.40
N VAL A 372 -8.38 10.45 -18.12
CA VAL A 372 -9.50 10.57 -17.18
C VAL A 372 -9.03 10.39 -15.74
N MET A 373 -9.47 11.27 -14.84
CA MET A 373 -9.29 11.16 -13.39
C MET A 373 -10.64 11.17 -12.66
N VAL A 374 -10.62 10.84 -11.37
CA VAL A 374 -11.82 10.78 -10.52
C VAL A 374 -11.58 11.49 -9.20
N ASN A 375 -12.58 12.22 -8.70
CA ASN A 375 -12.61 12.59 -7.29
C ASN A 375 -13.39 11.55 -6.48
N TYR A 376 -12.78 11.08 -5.41
CA TYR A 376 -13.47 10.46 -4.29
C TYR A 376 -13.69 11.50 -3.18
N LEU A 377 -14.92 11.60 -2.68
CA LEU A 377 -15.30 12.51 -1.60
C LEU A 377 -15.30 11.77 -0.25
N TYR A 378 -14.64 12.36 0.74
CA TYR A 378 -14.63 11.94 2.14
C TYR A 378 -15.60 12.80 2.95
N ASP A 379 -16.86 12.38 3.00
CA ASP A 379 -17.85 12.97 3.90
C ASP A 379 -17.59 12.46 5.33
N LEU A 380 -16.96 13.28 6.18
CA LEU A 380 -16.49 12.89 7.51
C LEU A 380 -17.59 12.26 8.39
N GLU A 381 -18.85 12.68 8.21
CA GLU A 381 -20.01 12.13 8.94
C GLU A 381 -20.40 10.74 8.42
N LYS A 382 -20.23 10.49 7.11
CA LYS A 382 -20.63 9.23 6.46
C LYS A 382 -19.50 8.24 6.23
N VAL A 383 -18.23 8.60 6.43
CA VAL A 383 -17.06 7.73 6.17
C VAL A 383 -17.21 6.37 6.85
N THR A 384 -17.62 6.33 8.12
CA THR A 384 -17.77 5.06 8.86
C THR A 384 -18.88 4.20 8.24
N GLN A 385 -20.05 4.79 7.94
CA GLN A 385 -21.17 4.09 7.34
C GLN A 385 -20.83 3.54 5.95
N ASN A 386 -20.17 4.36 5.11
CA ASN A 386 -19.74 3.95 3.77
C ASN A 386 -18.74 2.81 3.84
N HIS A 387 -17.77 2.90 4.77
CA HIS A 387 -16.79 1.84 5.00
C HIS A 387 -17.46 0.52 5.38
N GLU A 388 -18.36 0.52 6.36
CA GLU A 388 -19.05 -0.69 6.82
C GLU A 388 -19.89 -1.31 5.71
N ARG A 389 -20.61 -0.50 4.94
CA ARG A 389 -21.41 -0.97 3.80
C ARG A 389 -20.54 -1.57 2.69
N PHE A 390 -19.41 -0.95 2.38
CA PHE A 390 -18.48 -1.49 1.39
C PHE A 390 -17.79 -2.77 1.88
N ALA A 391 -17.44 -2.85 3.17
CA ALA A 391 -16.83 -4.02 3.77
C ALA A 391 -17.79 -5.23 3.81
N SER A 392 -19.06 -5.01 4.17
CA SER A 392 -20.07 -6.05 4.37
C SER A 392 -20.75 -6.49 3.07
N THR A 393 -21.26 -5.55 2.28
CA THR A 393 -22.12 -5.85 1.12
C THR A 393 -21.50 -5.45 -0.21
N ARG A 394 -20.22 -5.02 -0.22
CA ARG A 394 -19.50 -4.54 -1.41
C ARG A 394 -20.20 -3.39 -2.15
N THR A 395 -21.10 -2.68 -1.46
CA THR A 395 -21.87 -1.62 -2.12
C THR A 395 -21.01 -0.38 -2.31
N ILE A 396 -21.00 0.14 -3.53
CA ILE A 396 -20.27 1.35 -3.89
C ILE A 396 -21.12 2.58 -3.55
N ALA A 397 -20.59 3.43 -2.68
CA ALA A 397 -21.14 4.77 -2.46
C ALA A 397 -20.75 5.67 -3.64
N ALA A 398 -21.72 6.36 -4.23
CA ALA A 398 -21.50 7.24 -5.38
C ALA A 398 -22.52 8.39 -5.40
N SER A 399 -22.11 9.52 -5.98
CA SER A 399 -22.97 10.69 -6.22
C SER A 399 -24.11 10.36 -7.21
N SER A 400 -25.12 11.23 -7.26
CA SER A 400 -26.19 11.12 -8.27
C SER A 400 -25.65 11.27 -9.68
N GLU A 401 -24.71 12.20 -9.90
CA GLU A 401 -24.05 12.41 -11.19
C GLU A 401 -23.36 11.14 -11.70
N ILE A 402 -22.58 10.47 -10.84
CA ILE A 402 -21.88 9.23 -11.21
C ILE A 402 -22.85 8.09 -11.54
N LYS A 403 -23.96 7.98 -10.81
CA LYS A 403 -25.00 6.98 -11.11
C LYS A 403 -25.65 7.24 -12.47
N SER A 404 -25.91 8.50 -12.80
CA SER A 404 -26.44 8.90 -14.11
C SER A 404 -25.43 8.62 -15.23
N LEU A 405 -24.16 9.00 -15.06
CA LEU A 405 -23.08 8.74 -16.03
C LEU A 405 -22.86 7.24 -16.25
N SER A 406 -22.85 6.43 -15.18
CA SER A 406 -22.70 4.98 -15.29
C SER A 406 -23.86 4.34 -16.05
N THR A 407 -25.10 4.77 -15.80
CA THR A 407 -26.28 4.28 -16.53
C THR A 407 -26.19 4.66 -18.01
N ALA A 408 -25.79 5.90 -18.32
CA ALA A 408 -25.60 6.35 -19.69
C ALA A 408 -24.49 5.59 -20.42
N GLY A 409 -23.39 5.25 -19.71
CA GLY A 409 -22.30 4.44 -20.25
C GLY A 409 -22.72 3.00 -20.58
N GLU A 410 -23.63 2.42 -19.80
CA GLU A 410 -24.18 1.08 -20.10
C GLU A 410 -25.01 1.08 -21.40
N ASN A 411 -25.79 2.14 -21.62
CA ASN A 411 -26.60 2.30 -22.84
C ASN A 411 -25.73 2.50 -24.08
N ALA A 412 -24.66 3.31 -23.98
CA ALA A 412 -23.72 3.51 -25.08
C ALA A 412 -23.03 2.20 -25.49
N PHE A 413 -22.60 1.41 -24.50
CA PHE A 413 -21.98 0.10 -24.72
C PHE A 413 -22.93 -0.92 -25.37
N THR A 414 -24.19 -0.96 -24.93
CA THR A 414 -25.19 -1.89 -25.48
C THR A 414 -25.48 -1.58 -26.96
N LEU A 415 -25.48 -0.29 -27.33
CA LEU A 415 -25.69 0.13 -28.71
C LEU A 415 -24.52 -0.25 -29.63
N GLU A 416 -23.27 -0.09 -29.18
CA GLU A 416 -22.08 -0.50 -29.95
C GLU A 416 -22.02 -2.02 -30.16
N LEU A 417 -22.30 -2.83 -29.14
CA LEU A 417 -22.39 -4.29 -29.28
C LEU A 417 -23.52 -4.74 -30.22
N SER A 418 -24.62 -4.00 -30.28
CA SER A 418 -25.71 -4.28 -31.20
C SER A 418 -25.43 -3.87 -32.65
N ALA A 419 -24.46 -2.97 -32.87
CA ALA A 419 -24.02 -2.53 -34.20
C ALA A 419 -22.89 -3.41 -34.77
N LEU A 420 -22.25 -4.24 -33.93
CA LEU A 420 -21.20 -5.19 -34.28
C LEU A 420 -21.71 -6.62 -34.54
N ASN A 421 -23.00 -6.88 -34.28
CA ASN A 421 -23.73 -8.09 -34.66
C ASN A 421 -24.71 -7.78 -35.79
#